data_AF-A0AA39VUY7-F1
#
_entry.id   AF-A0AA39VUY7-F1
#
_cell.length_a   1.000
_cell.length_b   1.000
_cell.length_c   1.000
_cell.angle_alpha   90.00
_cell.angle_beta   90.00
_cell.angle_gamma   90.00
#
_symmetry.space_group_name_H-M   'P 1'
#
loop_
_entity.id
_entity.type
_entity.pdbx_description
1 polymer ?
#
loop_
_entity_poly.entity_id
_entity_poly.type
_entity_poly.pdbx_seq_one_letter_code
_entity_poly.pdbx_strand_id
1 'polypeptide(L)'
;MDLLFREESDIALSSKPKDISDEDWEYVNRQACGTIRLCLAKDQKYFVMKETMASSLWKKLEDKYMTKSIENRLYLKKKLFHFQYKKGISMIEHLDNYNKILADLQNWYQSLLIFLPV
;
A
#
# COMPACT_ATOMS: atom_id res chain seq x y z
N MET A 1 10.67 -28.05 8.09
CA MET A 1 9.53 -27.86 9.01
C MET A 1 8.92 -26.47 8.78
N ASP A 2 8.76 -26.15 7.51
CA ASP A 2 7.55 -25.71 6.81
C ASP A 2 6.70 -24.64 7.48
N LEU A 3 7.04 -23.40 7.11
CA LEU A 3 6.26 -22.17 7.19
C LEU A 3 4.99 -22.19 6.29
N LEU A 4 4.44 -23.39 5.99
CA LEU A 4 3.34 -23.65 5.06
C LEU A 4 2.01 -23.97 5.78
N PHE A 5 1.63 -23.15 6.75
CA PHE A 5 0.22 -22.99 7.13
C PHE A 5 -0.16 -21.51 7.18
N ARG A 6 0.40 -20.77 6.21
CA ARG A 6 0.16 -19.36 5.94
C ARG A 6 -0.84 -19.25 4.78
N GLU A 7 -2.06 -19.77 4.95
CA GLU A 7 -3.12 -19.62 3.93
C GLU A 7 -4.46 -19.98 4.56
N GLU A 8 -5.11 -18.97 5.16
CA GLU A 8 -6.53 -18.89 5.55
C GLU A 8 -6.82 -17.61 6.35
N SER A 9 -5.86 -16.68 6.48
CA SER A 9 -6.06 -15.38 7.16
C SER A 9 -6.52 -14.26 6.22
N ASP A 10 -6.40 -14.46 4.90
CA ASP A 10 -6.90 -13.59 3.84
C ASP A 10 -8.42 -13.47 3.87
N ILE A 11 -9.12 -14.52 4.31
CA ILE A 11 -10.59 -14.49 4.48
C ILE A 11 -11.03 -13.39 5.45
N ALA A 12 -10.22 -13.07 6.47
CA ALA A 12 -10.48 -12.00 7.44
C ALA A 12 -10.27 -10.58 6.89
N LEU A 13 -9.69 -10.44 5.70
CA LEU A 13 -9.64 -9.17 4.97
C LEU A 13 -10.99 -8.81 4.34
N SER A 14 -11.91 -9.80 4.26
CA SER A 14 -13.26 -9.67 3.72
C SER A 14 -14.34 -9.78 4.82
N SER A 15 -15.61 -9.92 4.43
CA SER A 15 -16.72 -10.14 5.37
C SER A 15 -16.74 -11.58 5.88
N LYS A 16 -17.13 -11.76 7.15
CA LYS A 16 -17.30 -13.08 7.77
C LYS A 16 -18.18 -14.02 6.91
N PRO A 17 -17.70 -15.21 6.52
CA PRO A 17 -18.52 -16.25 5.89
C PRO A 17 -19.55 -16.83 6.87
N LYS A 18 -20.72 -17.25 6.35
CA LYS A 18 -21.82 -17.79 7.17
C LYS A 18 -21.49 -19.12 7.86
N ASP A 19 -20.53 -19.85 7.30
CA ASP A 19 -20.24 -21.23 7.68
C ASP A 19 -19.18 -21.34 8.80
N ILE A 20 -18.61 -20.20 9.23
CA ILE A 20 -17.58 -20.13 10.26
C ILE A 20 -18.19 -19.69 11.60
N SER A 21 -17.80 -20.34 12.69
CA SER A 21 -18.22 -19.96 14.04
C SER A 21 -17.73 -18.55 14.41
N ASP A 22 -18.38 -17.89 15.38
CA ASP A 22 -17.91 -16.58 15.85
C ASP A 22 -16.52 -16.65 16.51
N GLU A 23 -16.24 -17.73 17.24
CA GLU A 23 -14.97 -17.95 17.94
C GLU A 23 -13.82 -18.18 16.96
N ASP A 24 -14.01 -19.03 15.95
CA ASP A 24 -13.00 -19.30 14.93
C ASP A 24 -12.74 -18.04 14.09
N TRP A 25 -13.80 -17.30 13.75
CA TRP A 25 -13.66 -16.04 13.02
C TRP A 25 -12.89 -14.99 13.83
N GLU A 26 -13.16 -14.87 15.13
CA GLU A 26 -12.44 -13.94 15.99
C GLU A 26 -10.95 -14.31 16.09
N TYR A 27 -10.63 -15.60 16.17
CA TYR A 27 -9.25 -16.09 16.15
C TYR A 27 -8.54 -15.69 14.86
N VAL A 28 -9.12 -15.99 13.68
CA VAL A 28 -8.54 -15.66 12.38
C VAL A 28 -8.40 -14.15 12.21
N ASN A 29 -9.40 -13.37 12.61
CA ASN A 29 -9.36 -11.91 12.56
C ASN A 29 -8.24 -11.33 13.44
N ARG A 30 -8.04 -11.85 14.65
CA ARG A 30 -6.95 -11.41 15.54
C ARG A 30 -5.58 -11.76 14.96
N GLN A 31 -5.42 -12.95 14.38
CA GLN A 31 -4.18 -13.38 13.71
C GLN A 31 -3.84 -12.48 12.52
N ALA A 32 -4.82 -12.21 11.66
CA ALA A 32 -4.67 -11.31 10.52
C ALA A 32 -4.28 -9.89 10.98
N CYS A 33 -4.97 -9.34 11.99
CA CYS A 33 -4.63 -8.05 12.58
C CYS A 33 -3.19 -7.99 13.12
N GLY A 34 -2.76 -9.04 13.82
CA GLY A 34 -1.40 -9.15 14.35
C GLY A 34 -0.36 -9.15 13.23
N THR A 35 -0.58 -10.01 12.23
CA THR A 35 0.30 -10.15 11.07
C THR A 35 0.44 -8.84 10.30
N ILE A 36 -0.67 -8.18 9.97
CA ILE A 36 -0.61 -6.91 9.22
C ILE A 36 0.18 -5.88 10.03
N ARG A 37 -0.10 -5.70 11.32
CA ARG A 37 0.65 -4.75 12.16
C ARG A 37 2.13 -5.08 12.26
N LEU A 38 2.52 -6.35 12.32
CA LEU A 38 3.93 -6.75 12.36
C LEU A 38 4.68 -6.30 11.11
N CYS A 39 4.03 -6.33 9.95
CA CYS A 39 4.60 -5.90 8.67
C CYS A 39 4.66 -4.36 8.49
N LEU A 40 4.06 -3.58 9.40
CA LEU A 40 4.02 -2.12 9.28
C LEU A 40 5.18 -1.42 9.99
N ALA A 41 5.66 -0.34 9.38
CA ALA A 41 6.58 0.59 10.03
C ALA A 41 5.90 1.35 11.19
N LYS A 42 6.70 1.90 12.11
CA LYS A 42 6.23 2.49 13.38
C LYS A 42 5.20 3.60 13.17
N ASP A 43 5.42 4.47 12.20
CA ASP A 43 4.52 5.57 11.80
C ASP A 43 3.19 5.07 11.21
N GLN A 44 3.21 3.93 10.52
CA GLN A 44 2.04 3.32 9.90
C GLN A 44 1.18 2.59 10.95
N LYS A 45 1.79 2.00 11.98
CA LYS A 45 1.08 1.35 13.10
C LYS A 45 0.12 2.29 13.81
N TYR A 46 0.52 3.54 14.06
CA TYR A 46 -0.35 4.53 14.71
C TYR A 46 -1.65 4.78 13.94
N PHE A 47 -1.58 4.74 12.61
CA PHE A 47 -2.72 5.02 11.74
C PHE A 47 -3.82 3.94 11.81
N VAL A 48 -3.43 2.70 12.12
CA VAL A 48 -4.33 1.54 12.21
C VAL A 48 -4.49 0.97 13.62
N MET A 49 -3.92 1.65 14.63
CA MET A 49 -3.84 1.12 15.99
C MET A 49 -5.22 0.84 16.62
N LYS A 50 -6.23 1.64 16.27
CA LYS A 50 -7.60 1.54 16.81
C LYS A 50 -8.47 0.49 16.11
N GLU A 51 -8.03 -0.07 14.98
CA GLU A 51 -8.84 -1.00 14.19
C GLU A 51 -8.81 -2.40 14.80
N THR A 52 -9.95 -2.99 15.15
CA THR A 52 -10.01 -4.34 15.72
C THR A 52 -10.30 -5.42 14.68
N MET A 53 -10.70 -5.02 13.47
CA MET A 53 -11.00 -5.90 12.36
C MET A 53 -9.92 -5.81 11.28
N ALA A 54 -9.48 -6.96 10.78
CA ALA A 54 -8.45 -7.05 9.75
C ALA A 54 -8.92 -6.43 8.44
N SER A 55 -10.18 -6.62 8.06
CA SER A 55 -10.80 -5.97 6.91
C SER A 55 -10.82 -4.44 7.02
N SER A 56 -11.20 -3.89 8.18
CA SER A 56 -11.17 -2.44 8.42
C SER A 56 -9.73 -1.90 8.36
N LEU A 57 -8.80 -2.61 8.98
CA LEU A 57 -7.39 -2.27 8.98
C LEU A 57 -6.83 -2.22 7.55
N TRP A 58 -7.09 -3.27 6.77
CA TRP A 58 -6.63 -3.39 5.39
C TRP A 58 -7.21 -2.28 4.51
N LYS A 59 -8.53 -2.07 4.56
CA LYS A 59 -9.20 -1.00 3.81
C LYS A 59 -8.64 0.37 4.14
N LYS A 60 -8.34 0.64 5.42
CA LYS A 60 -7.78 1.94 5.83
C LYS A 60 -6.37 2.16 5.25
N LEU A 61 -5.55 1.12 5.21
CA LEU A 61 -4.24 1.17 4.55
C LEU A 61 -4.40 1.40 3.05
N GLU A 62 -5.29 0.65 2.40
CA GLU A 62 -5.63 0.79 0.99
C GLU A 62 -6.04 2.23 0.67
N ASP A 63 -7.01 2.79 1.39
CA ASP A 63 -7.49 4.16 1.20
C ASP A 63 -6.37 5.20 1.38
N LYS A 64 -5.54 5.06 2.42
CA LYS A 64 -4.44 5.99 2.69
C LYS A 64 -3.39 5.95 1.59
N TYR A 65 -2.99 4.76 1.15
CA TYR A 65 -1.94 4.63 0.14
C TYR A 65 -2.46 4.88 -1.26
N MET A 66 -3.71 4.55 -1.58
CA MET A 66 -4.37 4.96 -2.83
C MET A 66 -4.52 6.46 -2.90
N THR A 67 -5.02 7.12 -1.85
CA THR A 67 -5.16 8.59 -1.82
C THR A 67 -3.79 9.26 -1.97
N LYS A 68 -2.79 8.82 -1.18
CA LYS A 68 -1.41 9.32 -1.29
C LYS A 68 -0.82 9.05 -2.67
N SER A 69 -1.13 7.92 -3.30
CA SER A 69 -0.71 7.60 -4.67
C SER A 69 -1.34 8.52 -5.71
N ILE A 70 -2.64 8.82 -5.58
CA ILE A 70 -3.35 9.76 -6.46
C ILE A 70 -2.81 11.18 -6.29
N GLU A 71 -2.61 11.64 -5.05
CA GLU A 71 -2.00 12.94 -4.73
C GLU A 71 -0.56 13.02 -5.25
N ASN A 72 0.25 11.99 -5.01
CA ASN A 72 1.61 11.87 -5.55
C ASN A 72 1.60 11.89 -7.08
N ARG A 73 0.65 11.20 -7.74
CA ARG A 73 0.51 11.19 -9.20
C ARG A 73 0.19 12.59 -9.74
N LEU A 74 -0.78 13.26 -9.12
CA LEU A 74 -1.15 14.62 -9.53
C LEU A 74 0.03 15.57 -9.33
N TYR A 75 0.75 15.44 -8.22
CA TYR A 75 1.96 16.21 -7.95
C TYR A 75 3.06 15.94 -8.99
N LEU A 76 3.36 14.68 -9.31
CA LEU A 76 4.38 14.33 -10.31
C LEU A 76 4.00 14.80 -11.71
N LYS A 77 2.73 14.67 -12.12
CA LYS A 77 2.24 15.22 -13.41
C LYS A 77 2.36 16.73 -13.46
N LYS A 78 2.00 17.45 -12.39
CA LYS A 78 2.21 18.90 -12.28
C LYS A 78 3.70 19.24 -12.37
N LYS A 79 4.56 18.51 -11.64
CA LYS A 79 6.01 18.71 -11.66
C LYS A 79 6.59 18.51 -13.06
N LEU A 80 6.15 17.48 -13.79
CA LEU A 80 6.55 17.21 -15.17
C LEU A 80 6.10 18.32 -16.12
N PHE A 81 4.84 18.76 -16.02
CA PHE A 81 4.29 19.82 -16.88
C PHE A 81 5.01 21.17 -16.69
N HIS A 82 5.42 21.48 -15.46
CA HIS A 82 6.20 22.67 -15.14
C HIS A 82 7.71 22.42 -15.18
N PHE A 83 8.17 21.26 -15.64
CA PHE A 83 9.59 20.93 -15.68
C PHE A 83 10.25 21.73 -16.80
N GLN A 84 11.15 22.63 -16.43
CA GLN A 84 11.89 23.48 -17.35
C GLN A 84 13.38 23.39 -17.05
N TYR A 85 14.19 23.61 -18.08
CA TYR A 85 15.63 23.68 -17.93
C TYR A 85 16.03 24.80 -16.98
N LYS A 86 16.85 24.47 -15.98
CA LYS A 86 17.36 25.44 -15.00
C LYS A 86 18.76 25.87 -15.42
N LYS A 87 18.97 27.18 -15.51
CA LYS A 87 20.31 27.74 -15.77
C LYS A 87 21.22 27.41 -14.58
N GLY A 88 22.40 26.86 -14.85
CA GLY A 88 23.39 26.50 -13.81
C GLY A 88 23.50 25.00 -13.52
N ILE A 89 22.69 24.15 -14.14
CA ILE A 89 22.88 22.68 -14.13
C ILE A 89 23.32 22.17 -15.50
N SER A 90 24.06 21.06 -15.52
CA SER A 90 24.44 20.44 -16.80
C SER A 90 23.22 19.86 -17.53
N MET A 91 23.31 19.70 -18.85
CA MET A 91 22.25 19.06 -19.63
C MET A 91 22.03 17.60 -19.20
N ILE A 92 23.12 16.89 -18.84
CA ILE A 92 23.06 15.51 -18.34
C ILE A 92 22.27 15.46 -17.03
N GLU A 93 22.59 16.34 -16.08
CA GLU A 93 21.87 16.43 -14.81
C GLU A 93 20.39 16.82 -14.98
N HIS A 94 20.09 17.67 -15.96
CA HIS A 94 18.71 17.99 -16.31
C HIS A 94 17.94 16.76 -16.81
N LEU A 95 18.54 15.98 -17.71
CA LEU A 95 17.97 14.74 -18.23
C LEU A 95 17.82 13.68 -17.14
N ASP A 96 18.80 13.54 -16.24
CA ASP A 96 18.70 12.62 -15.10
C ASP A 96 17.53 12.99 -14.18
N ASN A 97 17.35 14.28 -13.89
CA ASN A 97 16.24 14.76 -13.08
C ASN A 97 14.89 14.56 -13.76
N TYR A 98 14.84 14.70 -15.09
CA TYR A 98 13.65 14.39 -15.89
C TYR A 98 13.32 12.89 -15.86
N ASN A 99 14.33 12.05 -16.08
CA ASN A 99 14.21 10.59 -16.07
C ASN A 99 13.77 10.05 -14.70
N LYS A 100 14.22 10.66 -13.59
CA LYS A 100 13.73 10.33 -12.24
C LYS A 100 12.23 10.58 -12.11
N ILE A 101 11.72 11.71 -12.61
CA ILE A 101 10.27 12.00 -12.58
C ILE A 101 9.49 10.97 -13.40
N LEU A 102 10.03 10.55 -14.55
CA LEU A 102 9.42 9.50 -15.37
C LEU A 102 9.45 8.13 -14.68
N ALA A 103 10.56 7.76 -14.05
CA ALA A 103 10.69 6.51 -13.29
C ALA A 103 9.72 6.46 -12.11
N ASP A 104 9.58 7.57 -11.36
CA ASP A 104 8.61 7.70 -10.27
C ASP A 104 7.17 7.58 -10.78
N LEU A 105 6.87 8.12 -11.97
CA LEU A 105 5.58 7.95 -12.65
C LEU A 105 5.35 6.52 -13.16
N GLN A 106 6.41 5.74 -13.44
CA GLN A 106 6.32 4.38 -13.97
C GLN A 106 6.20 3.32 -12.87
N ASN A 107 6.91 3.49 -11.74
CA ASN A 107 6.80 2.65 -10.55
C ASN A 107 5.36 2.60 -9.99
N TRP A 108 4.55 3.60 -10.32
CA TRP A 108 3.11 3.64 -10.06
C TRP A 108 2.33 2.47 -10.68
N TYR A 109 2.67 2.01 -11.89
CA TYR A 109 1.96 0.89 -12.54
C TYR A 109 2.20 -0.44 -11.80
N GLN A 110 3.40 -0.63 -11.24
CA GLN A 110 3.74 -1.84 -10.48
C GLN A 110 3.15 -1.83 -9.06
N SER A 111 3.02 -0.65 -8.45
CA SER A 111 2.41 -0.52 -7.11
C SER A 111 0.89 -0.76 -7.11
N LEU A 112 0.22 -0.71 -8.27
CA LEU A 112 -1.20 -1.07 -8.40
C LEU A 112 -1.41 -2.57 -8.70
N LEU A 113 -0.44 -3.22 -9.34
CA LEU A 113 -0.50 -4.66 -9.68
C LEU A 113 -0.43 -5.57 -8.45
N ILE A 114 0.21 -5.13 -7.35
CA ILE A 114 0.22 -5.85 -6.07
C ILE A 114 -1.13 -5.84 -5.32
N PHE A 115 -2.12 -5.07 -5.79
CA PHE A 115 -3.46 -4.99 -5.18
C PHE A 115 -4.59 -5.51 -6.08
N LEU A 116 -4.27 -5.97 -7.30
CA LEU A 116 -5.25 -6.65 -8.15
C LEU A 116 -5.13 -8.16 -7.90
N PRO A 117 -6.23 -8.85 -7.56
CA PRO A 117 -6.22 -10.31 -7.53
C PRO A 117 -5.98 -10.80 -8.96
N VAL A 118 -4.95 -11.61 -9.15
CA VAL A 118 -4.79 -12.43 -10.37
C VAL A 118 -5.80 -13.56 -10.31
#